data_AF-A0A957CPG4-F1
#
_entry.id   AF-A0A957CPG4-F1
#
_cell.length_a   1.000
_cell.length_b   1.000
_cell.length_c   1.000
_cell.angle_alpha   90.00
_cell.angle_beta   90.00
_cell.angle_gamma   90.00
#
_symmetry.space_group_name_H-M   'P 1'
#
loop_
_entity.id
_entity.type
_entity.pdbx_description
1 polymer ?
#
loop_
_entity_poly.entity_id
_entity_poly.type
_entity_poly.pdbx_seq_one_letter_code
_entity_poly.pdbx_strand_id
1 'polypeptide(L)' 'MDTKSLHTLEYNKVLKILAEYTSFSAGTELAFHLQPTTDLIEAELWQAETREAKLLLDTHTNVTIGGARDVRRAA' A
#
# COMPACT_ATOMS: atom_id res chain seq x y z
N MET A 1 -11.92 8.51 -9.09
CA MET A 1 -12.55 7.42 -9.88
C MET A 1 -13.97 7.18 -9.36
N ASP A 2 -14.91 6.67 -10.16
CA ASP A 2 -16.30 6.48 -9.70
C ASP A 2 -16.52 5.12 -8.99
N THR A 3 -17.48 5.10 -8.05
CA THR A 3 -17.78 3.94 -7.20
C THR A 3 -18.28 2.72 -7.98
N LYS A 4 -18.99 2.92 -9.10
CA LYS A 4 -19.53 1.81 -9.90
C LYS A 4 -18.37 1.05 -10.58
N SER A 5 -17.40 1.77 -11.11
CA SER A 5 -16.19 1.17 -11.68
C SER A 5 -15.40 0.39 -10.63
N LEU A 6 -15.18 0.98 -9.45
CA LEU A 6 -14.49 0.30 -8.35
C LEU A 6 -15.16 -1.00 -7.91
N HIS A 7 -16.49 -1.02 -7.85
CA HIS A 7 -17.26 -2.22 -7.55
C HIS A 7 -17.14 -3.25 -8.68
N THR A 8 -17.29 -2.83 -9.93
CA THR A 8 -17.24 -3.71 -11.11
C THR A 8 -15.88 -4.38 -11.27
N LEU A 9 -14.80 -3.65 -10.94
CA LEU A 9 -13.43 -4.16 -10.96
C LEU A 9 -13.06 -4.93 -9.68
N GLU A 10 -14.00 -5.10 -8.74
CA GLU A 10 -13.78 -5.77 -7.46
C GLU A 10 -12.58 -5.20 -6.68
N TYR A 11 -12.37 -3.88 -6.74
CA TYR A 11 -11.18 -3.24 -6.18
C TYR A 11 -11.02 -3.50 -4.67
N ASN A 12 -12.13 -3.65 -3.95
CA ASN A 12 -12.13 -4.03 -2.54
C ASN A 12 -11.44 -5.39 -2.28
N LYS A 13 -11.48 -6.34 -3.22
CA LYS A 13 -10.73 -7.61 -3.11
C LYS A 13 -9.23 -7.37 -3.28
N VAL A 14 -8.83 -6.47 -4.18
CA VAL A 14 -7.43 -6.07 -4.36
C VAL A 14 -6.88 -5.44 -3.07
N LEU A 15 -7.63 -4.54 -2.44
CA LEU A 15 -7.23 -3.94 -1.16
C LEU A 15 -7.09 -4.98 -0.04
N LYS A 16 -7.98 -5.97 0.01
CA LYS A 16 -7.88 -7.09 0.97
C LYS A 16 -6.60 -7.90 0.77
N ILE A 17 -6.30 -8.28 -0.48
CA ILE A 17 -5.07 -9.01 -0.81
C ILE A 17 -3.84 -8.17 -0.41
N LEU A 18 -3.83 -6.88 -0.74
CA LEU A 18 -2.74 -5.97 -0.36
C LEU A 18 -2.56 -5.90 1.16
N ALA A 19 -3.65 -5.78 1.90
CA ALA A 19 -3.63 -5.70 3.36
C ALA A 19 -3.00 -6.94 4.02
N GLU A 20 -3.19 -8.14 3.44
CA GLU A 20 -2.58 -9.39 3.92
C GLU A 20 -1.04 -9.41 3.85
N TYR A 21 -0.44 -8.60 2.96
CA TYR A 21 1.02 -8.48 2.84
C TYR A 21 1.63 -7.40 3.73
N THR A 22 0.82 -6.67 4.51
CA THR A 22 1.32 -5.62 5.40
C THR A 22 1.86 -6.19 6.72
N SER A 23 2.92 -5.60 7.29
CA SER A 23 3.59 -6.16 8.48
C SER A 23 2.95 -5.77 9.82
N PHE A 24 2.10 -4.73 9.86
CA PHE A 24 1.45 -4.24 11.09
C PHE A 24 0.21 -3.38 10.79
N SER A 25 -0.59 -3.08 11.83
CA SER A 25 -1.93 -2.50 11.69
C SER A 25 -2.00 -1.17 10.94
N ALA A 26 -1.00 -0.30 11.05
CA ALA A 26 -1.03 0.97 10.33
C ALA A 26 -0.90 0.76 8.82
N GLY A 27 -0.06 -0.19 8.38
CA GLY A 27 0.04 -0.56 6.97
C GLY A 27 -1.27 -1.18 6.45
N THR A 28 -1.90 -2.05 7.25
CA THR A 28 -3.20 -2.65 6.94
C THR A 28 -4.28 -1.57 6.72
N GLU A 29 -4.34 -0.58 7.61
CA GLU A 29 -5.26 0.55 7.49
C GLU A 29 -4.98 1.38 6.24
N LEU A 30 -3.72 1.73 5.98
CA LEU A 30 -3.33 2.45 4.76
C LEU A 30 -3.75 1.70 3.50
N ALA A 31 -3.57 0.37 3.45
CA ALA A 31 -3.99 -0.45 2.32
C ALA A 31 -5.51 -0.34 2.09
N PHE A 32 -6.34 -0.37 3.14
CA PHE A 32 -7.79 -0.24 2.99
C PHE A 32 -8.26 1.17 2.61
N HIS A 33 -7.49 2.20 2.96
CA HIS A 33 -7.81 3.59 2.62
C HIS A 33 -7.26 4.02 1.26
N LEU A 34 -6.44 3.20 0.59
CA LEU A 34 -5.88 3.52 -0.72
C LEU A 34 -7.00 3.70 -1.76
N GLN A 35 -6.94 4.80 -2.51
CA GLN A 35 -7.84 5.10 -3.60
C GLN A 35 -7.04 5.28 -4.91
N PRO A 36 -7.55 4.81 -6.06
CA PRO A 36 -6.93 5.09 -7.34
C PRO A 36 -6.94 6.58 -7.63
N THR A 37 -5.81 7.10 -8.10
CA THR A 37 -5.70 8.48 -8.56
C THR A 37 -5.97 8.58 -10.07
N THR A 38 -6.48 9.74 -10.48
CA THR A 38 -6.58 10.13 -11.90
C THR A 38 -5.56 11.21 -12.26
N ASP A 39 -4.76 11.65 -11.29
CA ASP A 39 -3.64 12.57 -11.53
C ASP A 39 -2.43 11.77 -12.02
N LEU A 40 -1.93 12.15 -13.20
CA LEU A 40 -0.80 11.47 -13.82
C LEU A 40 0.49 11.61 -13.01
N ILE A 41 0.76 12.80 -12.47
CA ILE A 41 1.99 13.08 -11.73
C ILE A 41 2.01 12.28 -10.43
N GLU A 42 0.87 12.21 -9.73
CA GLU A 42 0.73 11.37 -8.54
C GLU A 42 0.91 9.88 -8.86
N ALA A 43 0.31 9.40 -9.97
CA ALA A 43 0.45 8.01 -10.40
C ALA A 43 1.91 7.65 -10.74
N GLU A 44 2.61 8.53 -11.46
CA GLU A 44 4.03 8.34 -11.81
C GLU A 44 4.92 8.31 -10.57
N LEU A 45 4.66 9.20 -9.61
CA LEU A 45 5.38 9.24 -8.34
C LEU A 45 5.20 7.93 -7.56
N TRP A 46 3.96 7.49 -7.33
CA TRP A 46 3.69 6.25 -6.58
C TRP A 46 4.30 5.01 -7.26
N GLN A 47 4.30 4.97 -8.59
CA GLN A 47 4.95 3.89 -9.34
C GLN A 47 6.48 3.93 -9.19
N ALA A 48 7.09 5.12 -9.20
CA ALA A 48 8.51 5.29 -8.98
C ALA A 48 8.92 4.85 -7.57
N GLU A 49 8.20 5.29 -6.54
CA GLU A 49 8.43 4.89 -5.14
C GLU A 49 8.30 3.37 -4.96
N THR A 50 7.27 2.76 -5.55
CA THR A 50 7.07 1.30 -5.51
C THR A 50 8.22 0.55 -6.19
N ARG A 51 8.69 1.05 -7.35
CA ARG A 51 9.82 0.48 -8.08
C ARG A 51 11.11 0.54 -7.26
N GLU A 52 11.36 1.67 -6.60
CA GLU A 52 12.53 1.86 -5.74
C GLU A 52 12.47 0.97 -4.50
N ALA A 53 11.31 0.88 -3.83
CA ALA A 53 11.11 -0.01 -2.69
C ALA A 53 11.32 -1.48 -3.07
N LYS A 54 10.81 -1.92 -4.23
CA LYS A 54 11.05 -3.28 -4.75
C LYS A 54 12.53 -3.53 -5.00
N LEU A 55 13.22 -2.59 -5.65
CA LEU A 55 14.66 -2.68 -5.91
C LEU A 55 15.45 -2.79 -4.59
N LEU A 56 15.09 -1.99 -3.58
CA LEU A 56 15.72 -2.02 -2.27
C LEU A 56 15.59 -3.41 -1.62
N LEU A 57 14.39 -3.99 -1.64
CA LEU A 57 14.15 -5.33 -1.10
C LEU A 57 14.91 -6.43 -1.86
N ASP A 58 15.02 -6.31 -3.19
CA ASP A 58 15.72 -7.29 -4.04
C ASP A 58 17.25 -7.22 -3.86
N THR A 59 17.79 -6.01 -3.69
CA THR A 59 19.24 -5.77 -3.58
C THR A 59 19.75 -5.85 -2.15
N HIS A 60 18.90 -5.64 -1.14
CA HIS A 60 19.29 -5.61 0.27
C HIS A 60 18.39 -6.51 1.12
N THR A 61 18.79 -7.78 1.27
CA THR A 61 18.04 -8.83 1.97
C THR A 61 17.80 -8.58 3.47
N ASN A 62 18.55 -7.65 4.08
CA ASN A 62 18.41 -7.30 5.50
C ASN A 62 17.50 -6.08 5.74
N VAL A 63 17.04 -5.41 4.67
CA VAL A 63 16.11 -4.29 4.83
C VAL A 63 14.75 -4.84 5.21
N THR A 64 14.27 -4.43 6.37
CA THR A 64 12.98 -4.87 6.90
C THR A 64 12.34 -3.75 7.71
N ILE A 65 11.02 -3.74 7.69
CA ILE A 65 10.16 -2.98 8.61
C ILE A 65 9.87 -3.80 9.89
N GLY A 66 10.50 -4.97 10.03
CA GLY A 66 10.35 -5.91 11.14
C GLY A 66 10.66 -5.29 12.51
N GLY A 67 9.66 -5.32 13.39
CA GLY A 67 9.70 -4.70 14.72
C GLY A 67 8.93 -3.38 14.82
N ALA A 68 8.51 -2.79 13.70
CA ALA A 68 7.62 -1.64 13.69
C ALA A 68 6.27 -1.98 14.34
N ARG A 69 5.75 -1.04 15.13
CA ARG A 69 4.46 -1.18 15.82
C ARG A 69 3.67 0.11 15.65
N ASP A 70 2.36 -0.03 15.64
CA ASP A 70 1.45 1.11 15.57
C ASP A 70 1.40 1.84 16.92
N VAL A 71 1.99 3.04 16.96
CA VAL A 71 2.06 3.86 18.18
C VAL A 71 0.79 4.69 18.42
N ARG A 72 -0.14 4.75 17.46
CA ARG A 72 -1.38 5.54 17.59
C ARG A 72 -2.34 4.97 18.64
N ARG A 73 -2.19 3.68 18.98
CA ARG A 73 -2.93 3.01 20.06
C ARG A 73 -2.19 3.00 21.40
N ALA A 74 -0.93 3.46 21.45
CA ALA A 74 -0.17 3.57 22.68
C ALA A 74 -0.36 4.98 23.29
N ALA A 75 -1.59 5.26 23.72
CA ALA A 75 -1.97 6.38 24.57
C ALA A 75 -3.18 6.00 25.41
#